data_AF-A0AB38EGG0-F1
#
_entry.id   AF-A0AB38EGG0-F1
#
_cell.length_a   1.000
_cell.length_b   1.000
_cell.length_c   1.000
_cell.angle_alpha   90.00
_cell.angle_beta   90.00
_cell.angle_gamma   90.00
#
_symmetry.space_group_name_H-M   'P 1'
#
loop_
_entity.id
_entity.type
_entity.pdbx_description
1 polymer ?
#
loop_
_entity_poly.entity_id
_entity_poly.type
_entity_poly.pdbx_seq_one_letter_code
_entity_poly.pdbx_strand_id
1 'polypeptide(L)'
;MKACPAQKGDYLEFFAEIDLLCALSTCPGGDLSLPMWGPDAQDPLSVCRPLGVEIYNLDAALLEGWQSPERAAYNGLHGLQIAKADWEK
;
A
#
# COMPACT_ATOMS: atom_id res chain seq x y z
N MET A 1 7.80 -11.38 -15.35
CA MET A 1 6.76 -11.73 -14.35
C MET A 1 6.55 -13.23 -14.39
N LYS A 2 6.09 -13.86 -13.30
CA LYS A 2 5.78 -15.29 -13.23
C LYS A 2 4.47 -15.49 -12.47
N ALA A 3 3.85 -16.65 -12.62
CA ALA A 3 2.62 -17.00 -11.91
C ALA A 3 2.76 -16.78 -10.39
N CYS A 4 1.77 -16.10 -9.82
CA CYS A 4 1.64 -15.90 -8.38
C CYS A 4 1.37 -17.26 -7.70
N PRO A 5 2.06 -17.60 -6.60
CA PRO A 5 1.84 -18.86 -5.90
C PRO A 5 0.63 -18.83 -4.96
N ALA A 6 0.01 -17.67 -4.75
CA ALA A 6 -1.07 -17.50 -3.78
C ALA A 6 -2.29 -18.36 -4.12
N GLN A 7 -2.89 -18.95 -3.09
CA GLN A 7 -4.08 -19.77 -3.16
C GLN A 7 -5.25 -19.09 -2.45
N LYS A 8 -6.47 -19.61 -2.65
CA LYS A 8 -7.65 -19.11 -1.94
C LYS A 8 -7.47 -19.31 -0.43
N GLY A 9 -7.56 -18.22 0.32
CA GLY A 9 -7.36 -18.20 1.76
C GLY A 9 -6.00 -17.68 2.19
N ASP A 10 -5.04 -17.54 1.27
CA ASP A 10 -3.83 -16.78 1.55
C ASP A 10 -4.18 -15.30 1.69
N TYR A 11 -3.58 -14.63 2.67
CA TYR A 11 -3.81 -13.22 2.93
C TYR A 11 -2.51 -12.52 3.37
N LEU A 12 -2.53 -11.20 3.26
CA LEU A 12 -1.56 -10.31 3.90
C LEU A 12 -2.34 -9.46 4.91
N GLU A 13 -1.85 -9.42 6.14
CA GLU A 13 -2.44 -8.62 7.20
C GLU A 13 -1.51 -7.48 7.58
N PHE A 14 -2.10 -6.32 7.87
CA PHE A 14 -1.39 -5.10 8.19
C PHE A 14 -1.95 -4.50 9.48
N PHE A 15 -1.05 -3.96 10.31
CA PHE A 15 -1.43 -3.09 11.40
C PHE A 15 -1.37 -1.63 10.91
N ALA A 16 -2.50 -0.92 10.98
CA ALA A 16 -2.57 0.48 10.58
C ALA A 16 -1.99 1.38 11.67
N GLU A 17 -0.71 1.74 11.55
CA GLU A 17 -0.03 2.59 12.54
C GLU A 17 -0.54 4.05 12.53
N ILE A 18 -1.18 4.48 11.45
CA ILE A 18 -1.81 5.79 11.30
C ILE A 18 -3.19 5.60 10.67
N ASP A 19 -4.00 6.67 10.65
CA ASP A 19 -5.25 6.67 9.89
C ASP A 19 -4.96 6.53 8.38
N LEU A 20 -5.56 5.50 7.77
CA LEU A 20 -5.38 5.17 6.35
C LEU A 20 -6.70 5.27 5.58
N LEU A 21 -6.63 5.84 4.38
CA LEU A 21 -7.63 5.61 3.34
C LEU A 21 -7.15 4.46 2.45
N CYS A 22 -7.75 3.29 2.62
CA CYS A 22 -7.38 2.10 1.84
C CYS A 22 -8.04 2.09 0.46
N ALA A 23 -7.28 1.73 -0.57
CA ALA A 23 -7.77 1.45 -1.91
C ALA A 23 -7.14 0.15 -2.43
N LEU A 24 -7.95 -0.73 -3.00
CA LEU A 24 -7.50 -1.99 -3.58
C LEU A 24 -8.04 -2.13 -5.00
N SER A 25 -7.19 -2.62 -5.91
CA SER A 25 -7.55 -2.88 -7.31
C SER A 25 -7.24 -4.32 -7.66
N THR A 26 -8.21 -5.02 -8.22
CA THR A 26 -8.02 -6.34 -8.83
C THR A 26 -7.30 -6.16 -10.16
N CYS A 27 -5.98 -6.38 -10.17
CA CYS A 27 -5.16 -6.21 -11.37
C CYS A 27 -5.72 -7.04 -12.55
N PRO A 28 -5.92 -6.45 -13.75
CA PRO A 28 -6.47 -7.18 -14.89
C PRO A 28 -5.54 -8.28 -15.40
N GLY A 29 -4.25 -8.25 -15.03
CA GLY A 29 -3.29 -9.32 -15.31
C GLY A 29 -3.50 -10.61 -14.50
N GLY A 30 -4.44 -10.62 -13.55
CA GLY A 30 -4.75 -11.78 -12.71
C GLY A 30 -3.54 -12.28 -11.92
N ASP A 31 -3.30 -13.59 -11.96
CA ASP A 31 -2.15 -14.22 -11.31
C ASP A 31 -0.86 -14.20 -12.14
N LEU A 32 -0.85 -13.53 -13.31
CA LEU A 32 0.29 -13.43 -14.23
C LEU A 32 0.77 -14.78 -14.78
N SER A 33 -0.08 -15.82 -14.77
CA SER A 33 0.22 -17.13 -15.37
C SER A 33 0.06 -17.15 -16.89
N LEU A 34 -0.72 -16.23 -17.45
CA LEU A 34 -0.94 -16.11 -18.89
C LEU A 34 -0.02 -15.04 -19.51
N PRO A 35 0.53 -15.27 -20.71
CA PRO A 35 1.26 -14.26 -21.45
C PRO A 35 0.32 -13.13 -21.87
N MET A 36 0.64 -11.90 -21.47
CA MET A 36 -0.15 -10.70 -21.84
C MET A 36 0.27 -10.09 -23.19
N TRP A 37 1.42 -10.51 -23.73
CA TRP A 37 2.05 -9.91 -24.91
C TRP A 37 2.64 -11.00 -25.79
N GLY A 38 2.76 -10.71 -27.09
CA GLY A 38 3.37 -11.63 -28.07
C GLY A 38 2.35 -12.50 -28.82
N PRO A 39 2.82 -13.43 -29.67
CA PRO A 39 1.95 -14.25 -30.52
C PRO A 39 1.04 -15.18 -29.72
N ASP A 40 1.45 -15.58 -28.51
CA ASP A 40 0.69 -16.46 -27.62
C ASP A 40 -0.18 -15.68 -26.61
N ALA A 41 -0.36 -14.36 -26.79
CA ALA A 41 -1.07 -13.51 -25.84
C ALA A 41 -2.51 -13.98 -25.61
N GLN A 42 -2.92 -14.00 -24.35
CA GLN A 42 -4.26 -14.40 -23.92
C GLN A 42 -4.89 -13.31 -23.05
N ASP A 43 -6.22 -13.32 -22.97
CA ASP A 43 -6.96 -12.45 -22.07
C ASP A 43 -6.80 -12.91 -20.60
N PRO A 44 -6.08 -12.16 -19.74
CA PRO A 44 -5.82 -12.56 -18.37
C PRO A 44 -7.03 -12.36 -17.45
N LEU A 45 -8.13 -11.77 -17.92
CA LEU A 45 -9.37 -11.67 -17.16
C LEU A 45 -9.90 -13.06 -16.74
N SER A 46 -9.61 -14.10 -17.51
CA SER A 46 -9.93 -15.50 -17.18
C SER A 46 -9.24 -16.02 -15.92
N VAL A 47 -8.10 -15.44 -15.54
CA VAL A 47 -7.34 -15.74 -14.32
C VAL A 47 -7.39 -14.58 -13.31
N CYS A 48 -8.22 -13.57 -13.56
CA CYS A 48 -8.50 -12.50 -12.61
C CYS A 48 -9.55 -12.95 -11.59
N ARG A 49 -9.34 -12.58 -10.33
CA ARG A 49 -10.17 -13.02 -9.20
C ARG A 49 -10.47 -11.82 -8.30
N PRO A 50 -11.65 -11.76 -7.67
CA PRO A 50 -11.96 -10.72 -6.71
C PRO A 50 -11.00 -10.80 -5.51
N LEU A 51 -10.69 -9.64 -4.93
CA LEU A 51 -9.94 -9.54 -3.68
C LEU A 51 -10.85 -8.95 -2.60
N GLY A 52 -10.67 -9.42 -1.36
CA GLY A 52 -11.39 -8.92 -0.18
C GLY A 52 -10.50 -8.03 0.68
N VAL A 53 -11.12 -7.11 1.40
CA VAL A 53 -10.50 -6.37 2.50
C VAL A 53 -11.39 -6.55 3.72
N GLU A 54 -10.79 -6.93 4.83
CA GLU A 54 -11.45 -7.04 6.12
C GLU A 54 -10.78 -6.07 7.09
N ILE A 55 -11.59 -5.37 7.89
CA ILE A 55 -11.11 -4.37 8.85
C ILE A 55 -11.49 -4.85 10.24
N TYR A 56 -10.49 -4.97 11.10
CA TYR A 56 -10.64 -5.44 12.48
C TYR A 56 -10.26 -4.31 13.44
N ASN A 57 -11.07 -4.12 14.48
CA ASN A 57 -10.72 -3.27 15.60
C ASN A 57 -10.06 -4.12 16.68
N LEU A 58 -8.90 -3.68 17.15
CA LEU A 58 -8.20 -4.32 18.27
C LEU A 58 -8.80 -3.92 19.61
N ASP A 59 -8.64 -4.80 20.60
CA ASP A 59 -8.86 -4.44 21.99
C ASP A 59 -7.85 -3.34 22.37
N ALA A 60 -8.33 -2.26 22.99
CA ALA A 60 -7.52 -1.14 23.43
C ALA A 60 -6.38 -1.57 24.39
N ALA A 61 -6.58 -2.65 25.15
CA ALA A 61 -5.55 -3.20 26.03
C ALA A 61 -4.30 -3.70 25.26
N LEU A 62 -4.46 -4.15 24.01
CA LEU A 62 -3.32 -4.58 23.18
C LEU A 62 -2.46 -3.41 22.68
N LEU A 63 -2.98 -2.18 22.76
CA LEU A 63 -2.30 -0.96 22.32
C LEU A 63 -1.69 -0.18 23.50
N GLU A 64 -1.64 -0.76 24.71
CA GLU A 64 -1.05 -0.11 25.86
C GLU A 64 0.44 0.21 25.61
N GLY A 65 0.81 1.50 25.73
CA GLY A 65 2.16 1.98 25.47
C GLY A 65 2.53 2.16 24.00
N TRP A 66 1.68 1.74 23.05
CA TRP A 66 1.87 2.03 21.64
C TRP A 66 1.50 3.49 21.32
N GLN A 67 2.24 4.10 20.39
CA GLN A 67 1.97 5.44 19.89
C GLN A 67 2.14 5.45 18.36
N SER A 68 1.24 6.16 17.68
CA SER A 68 1.34 6.42 16.24
C SER A 68 2.67 7.09 15.91
N PRO A 69 3.35 6.68 14.83
CA PRO A 69 4.62 7.29 14.43
C PRO A 69 4.44 8.76 14.05
N GLU A 70 5.45 9.57 14.36
CA GLU A 70 5.50 10.96 13.92
C GLU A 70 5.96 11.07 12.46
N ARG A 71 5.59 12.17 11.80
CA ARG A 71 6.13 12.52 10.48
C ARG A 71 7.67 12.66 10.59
N ALA A 72 8.39 12.18 9.58
CA ALA A 72 9.84 12.34 9.49
C ALA A 72 10.25 13.81 9.72
N ALA A 73 11.24 14.03 10.58
CA ALA A 73 11.73 15.37 10.99
C ALA A 73 12.52 16.10 9.89
N TYR A 74 12.39 15.68 8.63
CA TYR A 74 13.01 16.37 7.51
C TYR A 74 12.31 17.70 7.25
N ASN A 75 13.06 18.79 7.38
CA ASN A 75 12.53 20.15 7.21
C ASN A 75 12.19 20.52 5.76
N GLY A 76 12.43 19.66 4.77
CA GLY A 76 12.04 19.94 3.37
C GLY A 76 12.89 21.00 2.67
N LEU A 77 13.99 21.44 3.28
CA LEU A 77 14.75 22.61 2.79
C LEU A 77 15.80 22.29 1.74
N HIS A 78 16.11 21.01 1.48
CA HIS A 78 17.09 20.59 0.46
C HIS A 78 18.46 21.32 0.51
N GLY A 79 18.91 21.70 1.72
CA GLY A 79 20.16 22.43 1.93
C GLY A 79 20.05 23.96 1.74
N LEU A 80 18.85 24.47 1.44
CA LEU A 80 18.56 25.89 1.34
C LEU A 80 18.22 26.49 2.71
N GLN A 81 18.58 27.75 2.91
CA GLN A 81 18.11 28.55 4.04
C GLN A 81 17.01 29.47 3.52
N ILE A 82 15.83 29.46 4.14
CA ILE A 82 14.80 30.46 3.83
C ILE A 82 15.27 31.77 4.46
N ALA A 83 15.81 32.67 3.62
CA ALA A 83 16.15 34.02 4.07
C ALA A 83 14.87 34.72 4.51
N LYS A 84 14.84 35.19 5.76
CA LYS A 84 13.80 36.11 6.21
C LYS A 84 14.00 37.45 5.52
N ALA A 85 12.91 38.09 5.11
CA ALA A 85 13.00 39.41 4.53
C ALA A 85 13.43 40.45 5.59
N ASP A 86 14.16 41.48 5.18
CA ASP A 86 14.74 42.48 6.10
C ASP A 86 13.69 43.24 6.93
N TRP A 87 12.43 43.26 6.48
CA TRP A 87 11.30 43.91 7.14
C TRP A 87 10.52 43.01 8.12
N GLU A 88 10.90 41.74 8.27
CA GLU A 88 10.29 40.79 9.23
C GLU A 88 10.99 40.80 10.61
N LYS A 89 11.74 41.86 10.93
CA LYS A 89 12.36 42.07 12.25
C LYS A 89 11.38 42.62 13.28
#